data_AF-A0A291GFV2-F1
#
_entry.id   AF-A0A291GFV2-F1
#
_cell.length_a   1.000
_cell.length_b   1.000
_cell.length_c   1.000
_cell.angle_alpha   90.00
_cell.angle_beta   90.00
_cell.angle_gamma   90.00
#
_symmetry.space_group_name_H-M   'P 1'
#
loop_
_entity.id
_entity.type
_entity.pdbx_description
1 polymer ?
#
loop_
_entity_poly.entity_id
_entity_poly.type
_entity_poly.pdbx_seq_one_letter_code
_entity_poly.pdbx_strand_id
1 'polypeptide(L)'
;MTDENEFNYEILVDRVDYLAGELQGLAEDVHLYHEIFENAEAVEMLNKTAPRLFLRFQRATKDAVFSAVSRITDSAEFVTREEQRKNISVRRIQQDIRELRLGSCRDRTRLNKAVDKLCEIAKPIRNLRNRQIGHLDDEDTRLGTLLVPKDGYQIDEFLKQSQKVLDYVEVCMSKGRGDVETSRSYLVQRDDYQKHASAFVFFLNYLDKNWNELEGDLRRQNVGSGIKEVLSSHRTTR
;
A
#
# COMPACT_ATOMS: atom_id res chain seq x y z
N MET A 1 37.19 -0.45 -7.20
CA MET A 1 36.27 -1.44 -6.62
C MET A 1 36.62 -2.79 -7.21
N THR A 2 36.45 -3.89 -6.47
CA THR A 2 36.52 -5.24 -7.03
C THR A 2 35.22 -5.54 -7.80
N ASP A 3 35.24 -6.46 -8.76
CA ASP A 3 34.06 -6.89 -9.52
C ASP A 3 32.89 -7.29 -8.59
N GLU A 4 33.20 -7.91 -7.45
CA GLU A 4 32.22 -8.27 -6.42
C GLU A 4 31.54 -7.05 -5.77
N ASN A 5 32.28 -5.95 -5.55
CA ASN A 5 31.70 -4.74 -4.98
C ASN A 5 30.81 -4.01 -5.99
N GLU A 6 31.12 -4.11 -7.28
CA GLU A 6 30.28 -3.57 -8.35
C GLU A 6 28.98 -4.35 -8.47
N PHE A 7 29.05 -5.68 -8.50
CA PHE A 7 27.87 -6.55 -8.51
C PHE A 7 26.96 -6.32 -7.29
N ASN A 8 27.54 -6.24 -6.09
CA ASN A 8 26.77 -5.96 -4.87
C ASN A 8 26.14 -4.55 -4.87
N TYR A 9 26.77 -3.58 -5.54
CA TYR A 9 26.22 -2.24 -5.70
C TYR A 9 25.01 -2.25 -6.66
N GLU A 10 25.07 -2.98 -7.77
CA GLU A 10 23.93 -3.14 -8.69
C GLU A 10 22.73 -3.78 -7.98
N ILE A 11 22.96 -4.82 -7.18
CA ILE A 11 21.92 -5.43 -6.34
C ILE A 11 21.30 -4.41 -5.37
N LEU A 12 22.11 -3.53 -4.78
CA LEU A 12 21.61 -2.46 -3.92
C LEU A 12 20.71 -1.49 -4.71
N VAL A 13 21.13 -1.08 -5.91
CA VAL A 13 20.33 -0.21 -6.78
C VAL A 13 18.95 -0.83 -7.05
N ASP A 14 18.90 -2.08 -7.47
CA ASP A 14 17.63 -2.78 -7.76
C ASP A 14 16.72 -2.85 -6.52
N ARG A 15 17.28 -3.07 -5.33
CA ARG A 15 16.52 -3.08 -4.08
C ARG A 15 15.96 -1.70 -3.72
N VAL A 16 16.73 -0.64 -3.97
CA VAL A 16 16.28 0.74 -3.73
C VAL A 16 15.16 1.10 -4.72
N ASP A 17 15.34 0.78 -6.00
CA ASP A 17 14.31 0.99 -7.03
C ASP A 17 13.01 0.26 -6.68
N TYR A 18 13.10 -1.02 -6.31
CA TYR A 18 11.94 -1.80 -5.88
C TYR A 18 11.24 -1.17 -4.67
N LEU A 19 11.99 -0.81 -3.63
CA LEU A 19 11.41 -0.23 -2.41
C LEU A 19 10.79 1.15 -2.66
N ALA A 20 11.40 1.96 -3.53
CA ALA A 20 10.83 3.23 -3.94
C ALA A 20 9.48 3.03 -4.67
N GLY A 21 9.39 2.01 -5.54
CA GLY A 21 8.14 1.60 -6.18
C GLY A 21 7.07 1.15 -5.18
N GLU A 22 7.42 0.37 -4.15
CA GLU A 22 6.48 -0.03 -3.10
C GLU A 22 6.00 1.16 -2.25
N LEU A 23 6.90 2.11 -1.95
CA LEU A 23 6.54 3.34 -1.23
C LEU A 23 5.65 4.25 -2.06
N GLN A 24 5.86 4.26 -3.38
CA GLN A 24 5.02 4.92 -4.35
C GLN A 24 3.62 4.31 -4.33
N GLY A 25 3.49 3.01 -4.56
CA GLY A 25 2.20 2.31 -4.49
C GLY A 25 1.48 2.48 -3.15
N LEU A 26 2.21 2.47 -2.03
CA LEU A 26 1.64 2.75 -0.72
C LEU A 26 1.07 4.18 -0.61
N ALA A 27 1.76 5.18 -1.15
CA ALA A 27 1.25 6.56 -1.14
C ALA A 27 -0.05 6.68 -1.94
N GLU A 28 -0.18 5.92 -3.03
CA GLU A 28 -1.38 5.84 -3.85
C GLU A 28 -2.54 5.19 -3.11
N ASP A 29 -2.30 4.03 -2.50
CA ASP A 29 -3.30 3.30 -1.73
C ASP A 29 -3.83 4.15 -0.57
N VAL A 30 -2.96 4.91 0.08
CA VAL A 30 -3.32 5.83 1.17
C VAL A 30 -4.14 6.99 0.66
N HIS A 31 -3.74 7.61 -0.45
CA HIS A 31 -4.53 8.69 -1.05
C HIS A 31 -5.92 8.21 -1.47
N LEU A 32 -5.99 7.05 -2.14
CA LEU A 32 -7.24 6.39 -2.50
C LEU A 32 -8.08 6.12 -1.24
N TYR A 33 -7.45 5.66 -0.17
CA TYR A 33 -8.13 5.36 1.07
C TYR A 33 -8.79 6.61 1.66
N HIS A 34 -8.07 7.73 1.72
CA HIS A 34 -8.61 9.01 2.20
C HIS A 34 -9.78 9.51 1.34
N GLU A 35 -9.61 9.51 0.01
CA GLU A 35 -10.63 10.02 -0.91
C GLU A 35 -11.92 9.19 -0.93
N ILE A 36 -11.84 7.87 -0.73
CA ILE A 36 -13.01 6.98 -0.82
C ILE A 36 -13.62 6.72 0.55
N PHE A 37 -12.80 6.48 1.58
CA PHE A 37 -13.27 5.96 2.86
C PHE A 37 -13.28 6.98 3.99
N GLU A 38 -12.67 8.16 3.80
CA GLU A 38 -12.71 9.25 4.79
C GLU A 38 -13.46 10.49 4.27
N ASN A 39 -13.67 10.61 2.95
CA ASN A 39 -14.55 11.63 2.39
C ASN A 39 -16.02 11.32 2.73
N ALA A 40 -16.66 12.23 3.46
CA ALA A 40 -18.03 12.04 3.95
C ALA A 40 -19.07 11.82 2.82
N GLU A 41 -18.91 12.51 1.69
CA GLU A 41 -19.83 12.37 0.54
C GLU A 41 -19.68 11.01 -0.12
N ALA A 42 -18.44 10.57 -0.38
CA ALA A 42 -18.16 9.24 -0.94
C ALA A 42 -18.63 8.11 -0.01
N VAL A 43 -18.39 8.25 1.29
CA VAL A 43 -18.82 7.29 2.31
C VAL A 43 -20.34 7.20 2.38
N GLU A 44 -21.06 8.33 2.38
CA GLU A 44 -22.53 8.34 2.40
C GLU A 44 -23.09 7.60 1.17
N MET A 45 -22.55 7.90 -0.01
CA MET A 45 -22.95 7.33 -1.29
C MET A 45 -22.73 5.81 -1.37
N LEU A 46 -21.56 5.35 -0.95
CA LEU A 46 -21.19 3.94 -1.01
C LEU A 46 -21.97 3.11 0.02
N ASN A 47 -22.30 3.70 1.18
CA ASN A 47 -23.16 3.07 2.17
C ASN A 47 -24.63 2.93 1.71
N LYS A 48 -25.13 3.85 0.87
CA LYS A 48 -26.47 3.74 0.27
C LYS A 48 -26.52 2.65 -0.79
N THR A 49 -25.48 2.55 -1.63
CA THR A 49 -25.52 1.71 -2.83
C THR A 49 -25.17 0.25 -2.54
N ALA A 50 -24.07 0.00 -1.80
CA ALA A 50 -23.58 -1.36 -1.60
C ALA A 50 -22.79 -1.51 -0.28
N PRO A 51 -23.43 -1.35 0.89
CA PRO A 51 -22.75 -1.20 2.18
C PRO A 51 -21.84 -2.39 2.55
N ARG A 52 -22.27 -3.63 2.28
CA ARG A 52 -21.46 -4.83 2.56
C ARG A 52 -20.25 -4.95 1.65
N LEU A 53 -20.39 -4.55 0.38
CA LEU A 53 -19.29 -4.57 -0.58
C LEU A 53 -18.28 -3.47 -0.25
N PHE A 54 -18.78 -2.28 0.09
CA PHE A 54 -17.98 -1.15 0.53
C PHE A 54 -17.13 -1.48 1.75
N LEU A 55 -17.73 -2.09 2.79
CA LEU A 55 -17.01 -2.54 3.98
C LEU A 55 -15.90 -3.56 3.65
N ARG A 56 -16.13 -4.46 2.69
CA ARG A 56 -15.10 -5.42 2.24
C ARG A 56 -13.94 -4.73 1.54
N PHE A 57 -14.22 -3.75 0.67
CA PHE A 57 -13.17 -2.98 0.00
C PHE A 57 -12.38 -2.11 0.98
N GLN A 58 -13.06 -1.48 1.94
CA GLN A 58 -12.40 -0.70 2.99
C GLN A 58 -11.43 -1.56 3.80
N ARG A 59 -11.87 -2.77 4.21
CA ARG A 59 -11.04 -3.75 4.92
C ARG A 59 -9.84 -4.18 4.08
N ALA A 60 -10.08 -4.59 2.84
CA ALA A 60 -9.01 -5.04 1.94
C ALA A 60 -7.96 -3.94 1.68
N THR A 61 -8.39 -2.71 1.48
CA THR A 61 -7.49 -1.56 1.27
C THR A 61 -6.69 -1.26 2.53
N LYS A 62 -7.33 -1.24 3.72
CA LYS A 62 -6.62 -1.06 5.00
C LYS A 62 -5.56 -2.14 5.21
N ASP A 63 -5.91 -3.40 4.96
CA ASP A 63 -5.03 -4.54 5.14
C ASP A 63 -3.84 -4.51 4.16
N ALA A 64 -4.07 -4.04 2.93
CA ALA A 64 -3.03 -3.82 1.93
C ALA A 64 -2.04 -2.74 2.41
N VAL A 65 -2.54 -1.56 2.82
CA VAL A 65 -1.74 -0.46 3.38
C VAL A 65 -0.90 -0.93 4.57
N PHE A 66 -1.51 -1.64 5.54
CA PHE A 66 -0.79 -2.12 6.72
C PHE A 66 0.23 -3.20 6.40
N SER A 67 -0.06 -4.06 5.42
CA SER A 67 0.88 -5.07 4.95
C SER A 67 2.08 -4.44 4.26
N ALA A 68 1.86 -3.44 3.41
CA ALA A 68 2.93 -2.69 2.74
C ALA A 68 3.84 -1.99 3.77
N VAL A 69 3.26 -1.22 4.70
CA VAL A 69 4.02 -0.58 5.82
C VAL A 69 4.86 -1.61 6.59
N SER A 70 4.28 -2.78 6.87
CA SER A 70 4.97 -3.85 7.57
C SER A 70 6.15 -4.40 6.77
N ARG A 71 5.96 -4.74 5.49
CA ARG A 71 7.02 -5.27 4.60
C ARG A 71 8.18 -4.29 4.46
N ILE A 72 7.88 -3.02 4.23
CA ILE A 72 8.87 -1.94 4.10
C ILE A 72 9.75 -1.84 5.35
N THR A 73 9.19 -2.08 6.54
CA THR A 73 9.86 -1.91 7.84
C THR A 73 10.22 -3.20 8.57
N ASP A 74 10.09 -4.35 7.90
CA ASP A 74 10.49 -5.63 8.47
C ASP A 74 12.01 -5.70 8.66
N SER A 75 12.44 -6.68 9.47
CA SER A 75 13.86 -6.95 9.67
C SER A 75 14.54 -7.21 8.32
N ALA A 76 15.83 -6.91 8.22
CA ALA A 76 16.60 -7.16 7.00
C ALA A 76 16.61 -8.64 6.59
N GLU A 77 16.43 -9.52 7.57
CA GLU A 77 16.44 -10.96 7.40
C GLU A 77 15.37 -11.59 8.30
N PHE A 78 14.83 -12.72 7.85
CA PHE A 78 13.93 -13.57 8.59
C PHE A 78 14.56 -14.96 8.68
N VAL A 79 14.66 -15.49 9.90
CA VAL A 79 15.26 -16.78 10.18
C VAL A 79 14.19 -17.72 10.71
N THR A 80 13.95 -18.81 10.00
CA THR A 80 13.19 -19.97 10.51
C THR A 80 14.16 -21.07 10.90
N ARG A 81 13.62 -22.20 11.41
CA ARG A 81 14.44 -23.39 11.69
C ARG A 81 15.09 -23.99 10.43
N GLU A 82 14.54 -23.71 9.25
CA GLU A 82 14.89 -24.39 8.00
C GLU A 82 15.55 -23.46 6.99
N GLU A 83 15.34 -22.14 7.09
CA GLU A 83 15.81 -21.18 6.10
C GLU A 83 16.09 -19.80 6.68
N GLN A 84 17.06 -19.10 6.09
CA GLN A 84 17.29 -17.68 6.29
C GLN A 84 16.94 -16.96 4.99
N ARG A 85 15.91 -16.11 5.04
CA ARG A 85 15.48 -15.28 3.91
C ARG A 85 15.91 -13.84 4.14
N LYS A 86 16.43 -13.19 3.09
CA LYS A 86 16.72 -11.76 3.08
C LYS A 86 15.50 -10.99 2.59
N ASN A 87 15.04 -10.04 3.39
CA ASN A 87 13.90 -9.20 3.02
C ASN A 87 14.40 -7.96 2.28
N ILE A 88 13.59 -7.47 1.33
CA ILE A 88 13.80 -6.15 0.74
C ILE A 88 13.08 -5.13 1.65
N SER A 89 13.81 -4.57 2.61
CA SER A 89 13.30 -3.60 3.58
C SER A 89 14.26 -2.43 3.76
N VAL A 90 13.81 -1.35 4.39
CA VAL A 90 14.68 -0.19 4.71
C VAL A 90 15.89 -0.59 5.54
N ARG A 91 15.76 -1.61 6.41
CA ARG A 91 16.87 -2.13 7.23
C ARG A 91 17.87 -2.92 6.39
N ARG A 92 17.42 -3.63 5.34
CA ARG A 92 18.32 -4.32 4.42
C ARG A 92 19.15 -3.32 3.61
N ILE A 93 18.51 -2.29 3.06
CA ILE A 93 19.20 -1.23 2.31
C ILE A 93 20.23 -0.52 3.20
N GLN A 94 19.85 -0.18 4.43
CA GLN A 94 20.76 0.39 5.43
C GLN A 94 21.99 -0.51 5.69
N GLN A 95 21.77 -1.82 5.81
CA GLN A 95 22.84 -2.79 6.00
C GLN A 95 23.77 -2.87 4.78
N ASP A 96 23.20 -2.97 3.57
CA ASP A 96 23.96 -3.03 2.31
C ASP A 96 24.83 -1.77 2.12
N ILE A 97 24.29 -0.57 2.39
CA ILE A 97 25.04 0.70 2.37
C ILE A 97 26.23 0.68 3.34
N ARG A 98 26.04 0.10 4.53
CA ARG A 98 27.11 -0.02 5.53
C ARG A 98 28.18 -1.02 5.09
N GLU A 99 27.78 -2.17 4.55
CA GLU A 99 28.69 -3.24 4.08
C GLU A 99 29.55 -2.75 2.91
N LEU A 100 28.95 -2.07 1.95
CA LEU A 100 29.62 -1.43 0.82
C LEU A 100 30.38 -0.15 1.19
N ARG A 101 30.28 0.28 2.46
CA ARG A 101 30.91 1.49 3.01
C ARG A 101 30.55 2.77 2.24
N LEU A 102 29.35 2.82 1.65
CA LEU A 102 28.87 3.98 0.91
C LEU A 102 28.56 5.15 1.87
N GLY A 103 28.73 6.37 1.39
CA GLY A 103 28.53 7.61 2.14
C GLY A 103 29.55 7.85 3.27
N SER A 104 29.54 9.07 3.81
CA SER A 104 30.36 9.40 4.99
C SER A 104 29.75 8.80 6.27
N CYS A 105 30.55 8.75 7.35
CA CYS A 105 30.04 8.35 8.68
C CYS A 105 28.83 9.20 9.12
N ARG A 106 28.87 10.51 8.83
CA ARG A 106 27.77 11.45 9.13
C ARG A 106 26.50 11.11 8.33
N ASP A 107 26.63 10.77 7.04
CA ASP A 107 25.50 10.43 6.18
C ASP A 107 24.84 9.12 6.64
N ARG A 108 25.64 8.08 6.90
CA ARG A 108 25.14 6.82 7.46
C ARG A 108 24.45 7.00 8.81
N THR A 109 24.95 7.91 9.65
CA THR A 109 24.30 8.21 10.94
C THR A 109 22.92 8.84 10.76
N ARG A 110 22.75 9.71 9.76
CA ARG A 110 21.45 10.32 9.42
C ARG A 110 20.48 9.28 8.86
N LEU A 111 20.95 8.42 7.95
CA LEU A 111 20.17 7.29 7.44
C LEU A 111 19.68 6.41 8.58
N ASN A 112 20.56 6.02 9.51
CA ASN A 112 20.19 5.18 10.65
C ASN A 112 19.06 5.80 11.48
N LYS A 113 19.18 7.09 11.83
CA LYS A 113 18.15 7.80 12.59
C LYS A 113 16.83 7.87 11.83
N ALA A 114 16.87 8.07 10.51
CA ALA A 114 15.67 8.12 9.69
C ALA A 114 14.97 6.75 9.63
N VAL A 115 15.72 5.67 9.43
CA VAL A 115 15.21 4.29 9.44
C VAL A 115 14.59 3.93 10.80
N ASP A 116 15.27 4.23 11.90
CA ASP A 116 14.74 3.91 13.23
C ASP A 116 13.47 4.70 13.53
N LYS A 117 13.41 5.99 13.18
CA LYS A 117 12.20 6.80 13.31
C LYS A 117 11.04 6.22 12.47
N LEU A 118 11.29 5.85 11.23
CA LEU A 118 10.29 5.24 10.35
C LEU A 118 9.75 3.92 10.94
N CYS A 119 10.64 3.07 11.47
CA CYS A 119 10.24 1.82 12.13
C CYS A 119 9.41 2.05 13.41
N GLU A 120 9.72 3.07 14.20
CA GLU A 120 8.91 3.41 15.38
C GLU A 120 7.50 3.86 15.00
N ILE A 121 7.37 4.66 13.92
CA ILE A 121 6.05 5.06 13.39
C ILE A 121 5.26 3.83 12.89
N ALA A 122 5.92 2.86 12.28
CA ALA A 122 5.28 1.64 11.78
C ALA A 122 4.87 0.65 12.88
N LYS A 123 5.46 0.74 14.07
CA LYS A 123 5.30 -0.24 15.15
C LYS A 123 3.85 -0.47 15.59
N PRO A 124 3.00 0.56 15.79
CA PRO A 124 1.58 0.35 16.12
C PRO A 124 0.82 -0.38 15.00
N ILE A 125 1.11 -0.07 13.74
CA ILE A 125 0.50 -0.71 12.56
C ILE A 125 0.88 -2.19 12.51
N ARG A 126 2.16 -2.51 12.71
CA ARG A 126 2.66 -3.89 12.74
C ARG A 126 2.05 -4.71 13.87
N ASN A 127 1.97 -4.13 15.08
CA ASN A 127 1.35 -4.79 16.23
C ASN A 127 -0.12 -5.13 15.97
N LEU A 128 -0.86 -4.20 15.37
CA LEU A 128 -2.25 -4.44 15.01
C LEU A 128 -2.37 -5.54 13.94
N ARG A 129 -1.60 -5.46 12.86
CA ARG A 129 -1.59 -6.49 11.80
C ARG A 129 -1.35 -7.88 12.39
N ASN A 130 -0.35 -8.00 13.29
CA ASN A 130 -0.04 -9.27 13.94
C ASN A 130 -1.19 -9.79 14.81
N ARG A 131 -1.90 -8.90 15.52
CA ARG A 131 -3.12 -9.25 16.27
C ARG A 131 -4.24 -9.75 15.34
N GLN A 132 -4.47 -9.07 14.22
CA GLN A 132 -5.53 -9.41 13.26
C GLN A 132 -5.28 -10.72 12.51
N ILE A 133 -4.01 -11.06 12.20
CA ILE A 133 -3.67 -12.35 11.58
C ILE A 133 -3.95 -13.52 12.55
N GLY A 134 -3.69 -13.31 13.85
CA GLY A 134 -3.84 -14.36 14.86
C GLY A 134 -5.29 -14.68 15.23
N HIS A 135 -6.21 -13.72 15.09
CA HIS A 135 -7.57 -13.84 15.61
C HIS A 135 -8.59 -13.11 14.72
N LEU A 136 -9.69 -13.79 14.36
CA LEU A 136 -10.93 -13.11 14.01
C LEU A 136 -11.49 -12.52 15.30
N ASP A 137 -11.23 -11.24 15.53
CA ASP A 137 -11.65 -10.56 16.74
C ASP A 137 -13.19 -10.40 16.73
N ASP A 138 -13.85 -10.92 17.77
CA ASP A 138 -15.31 -10.91 17.91
C ASP A 138 -15.83 -9.46 18.01
N GLU A 139 -15.05 -8.52 18.56
CA GLU A 139 -15.39 -7.09 18.58
C GLU A 139 -15.39 -6.47 17.18
N ASP A 140 -14.33 -6.68 16.38
CA ASP A 140 -14.24 -6.20 14.98
C ASP A 140 -15.33 -6.83 14.09
N THR A 141 -15.72 -8.07 14.42
CA THR A 141 -16.75 -8.81 13.67
C THR A 141 -18.15 -8.31 13.98
N ARG A 142 -18.43 -7.94 15.25
CA ARG A 142 -19.75 -7.46 15.70
C ARG A 142 -19.99 -5.98 15.43
N LEU A 143 -18.97 -5.14 15.56
CA LEU A 143 -19.13 -3.69 15.42
C LEU A 143 -19.29 -3.25 13.98
N GLY A 144 -18.81 -4.04 13.00
CA GLY A 144 -18.87 -3.69 11.58
C GLY A 144 -18.01 -2.47 11.21
N THR A 145 -17.39 -1.82 12.19
CA THR A 145 -16.48 -0.68 12.06
C THR A 145 -15.05 -1.13 12.36
N LEU A 146 -14.10 -0.57 11.61
CA LEU A 146 -12.68 -0.84 11.84
C LEU A 146 -12.26 -0.20 13.17
N LEU A 147 -11.68 -0.99 14.08
CA LEU A 147 -10.96 -0.41 15.22
C LEU A 147 -9.80 0.44 14.69
N VAL A 148 -9.92 1.75 14.85
CA VAL A 148 -8.89 2.75 14.58
C VAL A 148 -8.46 3.34 15.94
N PRO A 149 -7.16 3.50 16.23
CA PRO A 149 -6.70 4.19 17.42
C PRO A 149 -7.34 5.58 17.52
N LYS A 150 -7.52 6.10 18.73
CA LYS A 150 -8.13 7.42 18.98
C LYS A 150 -7.45 8.56 18.20
N ASP A 151 -6.15 8.41 17.92
CA ASP A 151 -5.33 9.37 17.18
C ASP A 151 -5.04 8.93 15.73
N GLY A 152 -5.73 7.90 15.22
CA GLY A 152 -5.50 7.34 13.90
C GLY A 152 -4.22 6.51 13.79
N TYR A 153 -3.94 6.02 12.58
CA TYR A 153 -2.61 5.50 12.22
C TYR A 153 -1.84 6.62 11.56
N GLN A 154 -0.57 6.83 11.97
CA GLN A 154 0.26 7.92 11.47
C GLN A 154 0.83 7.64 10.06
N ILE A 155 -0.02 7.24 9.12
CA ILE A 155 0.40 6.80 7.78
C ILE A 155 0.96 7.97 6.95
N ASP A 156 0.38 9.16 7.06
CA ASP A 156 0.93 10.35 6.38
C ASP A 156 2.33 10.72 6.88
N GLU A 157 2.55 10.67 8.20
CA GLU A 157 3.88 10.90 8.77
C GLU A 157 4.83 9.77 8.38
N PHE A 158 4.35 8.52 8.27
CA PHE A 158 5.13 7.40 7.73
C PHE A 158 5.60 7.69 6.30
N LEU A 159 4.69 8.07 5.39
CA LEU A 159 5.01 8.45 4.01
C LEU A 159 5.95 9.65 3.91
N LYS A 160 5.82 10.62 4.83
CA LYS A 160 6.74 11.76 4.90
C LYS A 160 8.13 11.35 5.38
N GLN A 161 8.22 10.44 6.34
CA GLN A 161 9.51 9.93 6.82
C GLN A 161 10.16 8.96 5.84
N SER A 162 9.39 8.22 5.04
CA SER A 162 9.94 7.31 4.04
C SER A 162 10.68 8.06 2.93
N GLN A 163 10.16 9.20 2.48
CA GLN A 163 10.89 10.07 1.54
C GLN A 163 12.25 10.49 2.10
N LYS A 164 12.32 10.89 3.38
CA LYS A 164 13.61 11.22 4.02
C LYS A 164 14.59 10.05 4.04
N VAL A 165 14.09 8.81 4.17
CA VAL A 165 14.95 7.62 4.09
C VAL A 165 15.52 7.51 2.68
N LEU A 166 14.70 7.64 1.64
CA LEU A 166 15.15 7.61 0.24
C LEU A 166 16.16 8.73 -0.05
N ASP A 167 15.92 9.96 0.41
CA ASP A 167 16.84 11.09 0.25
C ASP A 167 18.22 10.78 0.87
N TYR A 168 18.26 10.20 2.07
CA TYR A 168 19.52 9.83 2.71
C TYR A 168 20.20 8.62 2.07
N VAL A 169 19.45 7.68 1.50
CA VAL A 169 19.97 6.58 0.68
C VAL A 169 20.68 7.15 -0.55
N GLU A 170 20.04 8.06 -1.28
CA GLU A 170 20.59 8.72 -2.46
C GLU A 170 21.89 9.48 -2.13
N VAL A 171 21.92 10.22 -1.02
CA VAL A 171 23.14 10.90 -0.54
C VAL A 171 24.28 9.91 -0.23
N CYS A 172 23.97 8.74 0.32
CA CYS A 172 24.99 7.73 0.60
C CYS A 172 25.52 7.11 -0.70
N MET A 173 24.64 6.84 -1.67
CA MET A 173 24.99 6.17 -2.92
C MET A 173 25.76 7.09 -3.88
N SER A 174 25.38 8.36 -4.00
CA SER A 174 26.04 9.36 -4.88
C SER A 174 27.50 9.61 -4.48
N LYS A 175 27.79 9.71 -3.19
CA LYS A 175 29.16 9.91 -2.67
C LYS A 175 30.04 8.66 -2.75
N GLY A 176 29.45 7.49 -2.97
CA GLY A 176 30.16 6.21 -2.95
C GLY A 176 30.88 5.85 -4.24
N ARG A 177 30.48 6.43 -5.39
CA ARG A 177 31.01 6.02 -6.70
C ARG A 177 32.03 6.97 -7.35
N GLY A 178 32.21 8.19 -6.84
CA GLY A 178 33.08 9.20 -7.46
C GLY A 178 32.55 9.63 -8.84
N ASP A 179 32.03 10.85 -8.94
CA ASP A 179 31.59 11.51 -10.19
C ASP A 179 30.68 10.73 -11.16
N VAL A 180 30.06 9.62 -10.75
CA VAL A 180 28.92 9.04 -11.48
C VAL A 180 27.67 9.77 -11.01
N GLU A 181 27.16 10.68 -11.84
CA GLU A 181 25.82 11.26 -11.70
C GLU A 181 24.79 10.13 -11.63
N THR A 182 24.47 9.67 -10.42
CA THR A 182 23.27 8.87 -10.18
C THR A 182 22.08 9.83 -10.23
N SER A 183 21.69 10.23 -11.43
CA SER A 183 20.57 11.15 -11.69
C SER A 183 19.21 10.48 -11.48
N ARG A 184 19.06 9.70 -10.40
CA ARG A 184 17.81 9.03 -10.02
C ARG A 184 17.28 9.68 -8.75
N SER A 185 16.52 10.76 -8.91
CA SER A 185 15.74 11.30 -7.80
C SER A 185 14.57 10.36 -7.54
N TYR A 186 14.59 9.66 -6.41
CA TYR A 186 13.47 8.84 -5.98
C TYR A 186 12.38 9.75 -5.44
N LEU A 187 11.47 10.18 -6.32
CA LEU A 187 10.30 10.95 -5.94
C LEU A 187 9.11 10.02 -5.80
N VAL A 188 8.48 10.06 -4.63
CA VAL A 188 7.14 9.51 -4.46
C VAL A 188 6.17 10.51 -5.12
N GLN A 189 5.87 10.33 -6.42
CA GLN A 189 4.98 11.16 -7.24
C GLN A 189 3.53 11.02 -6.78
N ARG A 190 2.93 12.11 -6.29
CA ARG A 190 1.56 12.11 -5.73
C ARG A 190 0.50 12.62 -6.71
N ASP A 191 0.90 13.42 -7.71
CA ASP A 191 -0.03 14.25 -8.50
C ASP A 191 -0.82 13.48 -9.56
N ASP A 192 -0.25 12.43 -10.17
CA ASP A 192 -0.96 11.65 -11.20
C ASP A 192 -2.05 10.76 -10.60
N TYR A 193 -1.88 10.33 -9.35
CA TYR A 193 -2.84 9.46 -8.66
C TYR A 193 -4.01 10.20 -8.07
N GLN A 194 -3.81 11.48 -7.73
CA GLN A 194 -4.91 12.37 -7.42
C GLN A 194 -5.95 12.39 -8.55
N LYS A 195 -5.51 12.29 -9.81
CA LYS A 195 -6.41 12.23 -10.97
C LYS A 195 -7.21 10.92 -11.00
N HIS A 196 -6.60 9.79 -10.68
CA HIS A 196 -7.29 8.49 -10.66
C HIS A 196 -8.32 8.40 -9.52
N ALA A 197 -7.95 8.82 -8.30
CA ALA A 197 -8.88 8.88 -7.18
C ALA A 197 -10.04 9.85 -7.49
N SER A 198 -9.73 11.04 -8.01
CA SER A 198 -10.74 12.01 -8.45
C SER A 198 -11.66 11.46 -9.54
N ALA A 199 -11.13 10.72 -10.51
CA ALA A 199 -11.91 10.07 -11.56
C ALA A 199 -12.85 9.00 -11.00
N PHE A 200 -12.40 8.23 -10.00
CA PHE A 200 -13.24 7.25 -9.34
C PHE A 200 -14.36 7.91 -8.53
N VAL A 201 -14.05 8.95 -7.75
CA VAL A 201 -15.08 9.75 -7.03
C VAL A 201 -16.08 10.36 -8.01
N PHE A 202 -15.62 10.89 -9.15
CA PHE A 202 -16.50 11.36 -10.22
C PHE A 202 -17.44 10.25 -10.73
N PHE A 203 -16.92 9.04 -10.94
CA PHE A 203 -17.73 7.90 -11.35
C PHE A 203 -18.76 7.50 -10.29
N LEU A 204 -18.39 7.51 -9.01
CA LEU A 204 -19.34 7.27 -7.91
C LEU A 204 -20.47 8.32 -7.93
N ASN A 205 -20.11 9.60 -8.04
CA ASN A 205 -21.08 10.70 -8.13
C ASN A 205 -22.01 10.56 -9.33
N TYR A 206 -21.50 10.06 -10.45
CA TYR A 206 -22.33 9.72 -11.61
C TYR A 206 -23.29 8.57 -11.29
N LEU A 207 -22.82 7.48 -10.66
CA LEU A 207 -23.67 6.35 -10.30
C LEU A 207 -24.80 6.76 -9.36
N ASP A 208 -24.52 7.54 -8.33
CA ASP A 208 -25.52 8.00 -7.35
C ASP A 208 -26.63 8.83 -8.01
N LYS A 209 -26.25 9.80 -8.84
CA LYS A 209 -27.20 10.65 -9.56
C LYS A 209 -28.09 9.87 -10.53
N ASN A 210 -27.60 8.77 -11.08
CA ASN A 210 -28.29 8.00 -12.11
C ASN A 210 -28.79 6.63 -11.60
N TRP A 211 -28.73 6.37 -10.28
CA TRP A 211 -28.95 5.03 -9.73
C TRP A 211 -30.34 4.46 -10.08
N ASN A 212 -31.39 5.26 -9.98
CA ASN A 212 -32.76 4.81 -10.24
C ASN A 212 -32.95 4.33 -11.70
N GLU A 213 -32.32 5.02 -12.66
CA GLU A 213 -32.37 4.66 -14.08
C GLU A 213 -31.58 3.38 -14.32
N LEU A 214 -30.34 3.33 -13.81
CA LEU A 214 -29.46 2.16 -13.92
C LEU A 214 -30.07 0.91 -13.29
N GLU A 215 -30.70 1.04 -12.11
CA GLU A 215 -31.41 -0.05 -11.46
C GLU A 215 -32.59 -0.54 -12.30
N GLY A 216 -33.36 0.38 -12.89
CA GLY A 216 -34.44 0.07 -13.81
C GLY A 216 -33.97 -0.73 -15.03
N ASP A 217 -32.83 -0.35 -15.61
CA ASP A 217 -32.20 -1.07 -16.73
C ASP A 217 -31.70 -2.46 -16.33
N LEU A 218 -31.01 -2.58 -15.20
CA LEU A 218 -30.52 -3.86 -14.70
C LEU A 218 -31.66 -4.84 -14.41
N ARG A 219 -32.76 -4.36 -13.81
CA ARG A 219 -33.95 -5.18 -13.59
C ARG A 219 -34.55 -5.67 -14.91
N ARG A 220 -34.65 -4.80 -15.93
CA ARG A 220 -35.13 -5.17 -17.26
C ARG A 220 -34.24 -6.22 -17.95
N GLN A 221 -32.92 -6.11 -17.80
CA GLN A 221 -31.98 -7.10 -18.33
C GLN A 221 -32.10 -8.46 -17.65
N ASN A 222 -32.23 -8.50 -16.32
CA ASN A 222 -32.36 -9.75 -15.56
C ASN A 222 -33.70 -10.47 -15.80
N VAL A 223 -34.77 -9.73 -16.08
CA VAL A 223 -36.06 -10.32 -16.50
C VAL A 223 -35.96 -10.90 -17.92
N GLY A 224 -35.10 -10.34 -18.78
CA GLY A 224 -34.87 -10.83 -20.14
C GLY A 224 -34.03 -12.11 -20.23
N SER A 225 -33.14 -12.37 -19.26
CA SER A 225 -32.30 -13.57 -19.20
C SER A 225 -32.95 -14.73 -18.43
N GLY A 226 -33.79 -14.45 -17.43
CA GLY A 226 -34.43 -15.49 -16.59
C GLY A 226 -35.68 -16.17 -17.17
N ILE A 227 -36.28 -15.67 -18.26
CA ILE A 227 -37.55 -16.22 -18.81
C ILE A 227 -37.34 -17.05 -20.08
N LYS A 228 -36.17 -17.00 -20.73
CA LYS A 228 -35.95 -17.76 -21.97
C LYS A 228 -35.62 -19.25 -21.79
N GLU A 229 -35.16 -19.71 -20.61
CA GLU A 229 -34.85 -21.14 -20.39
C GLU A 229 -35.98 -21.96 -19.74
N VAL A 230 -36.96 -21.33 -19.10
CA VAL A 230 -38.07 -22.08 -18.46
C VAL A 230 -39.21 -22.38 -19.44
N LEU A 231 -39.29 -21.68 -20.58
CA LEU A 231 -40.35 -21.89 -21.57
C LEU A 231 -39.93 -22.77 -22.77
N SER A 232 -38.66 -23.17 -22.89
CA SER A 232 -38.18 -24.10 -23.93
C SER A 232 -38.13 -25.56 -23.47
N SER A 233 -38.24 -25.86 -22.17
CA SER A 233 -38.19 -27.22 -21.63
C SER A 233 -39.56 -27.89 -21.40
N HIS A 234 -40.67 -27.20 -21.70
CA HIS A 234 -42.04 -27.70 -21.49
C HIS A 234 -42.86 -27.91 -22.78
N ARG A 235 -42.21 -27.98 -23.96
CA ARG A 235 -42.91 -28.18 -25.25
C ARG A 235 -42.60 -29.50 -25.98
N THR A 236 -41.98 -30.47 -25.33
CA THR A 236 -41.65 -31.77 -25.96
C THR A 236 -42.00 -32.94 -25.04
N THR A 237 -43.29 -33.12 -24.75
CA THR A 237 -43.87 -34.42 -24.35
C THR A 237 -45.37 -34.43 -24.65
N ARG A 238 -45.71 -34.72 -25.91
CA ARG A 238 -46.93 -35.42 -26.30
C ARG A 238 -46.63 -36.26 -27.53
#